data_AF-A0A9R1NGR8-F1
#
_entry.id   AF-A0A9R1NGR8-F1
#
_cell.length_a   1.000
_cell.length_b   1.000
_cell.length_c   1.000
_cell.angle_alpha   90.00
_cell.angle_beta   90.00
_cell.angle_gamma   90.00
#
_symmetry.space_group_name_H-M   'P 1'
#
loop_
_entity.id
_entity.type
_entity.pdbx_description
1 polymer ?
#
loop_
_entity_poly.entity_id
_entity_poly.type
_entity_poly.pdbx_seq_one_letter_code
_entity_poly.pdbx_strand_id
1 'polypeptide(L)'
;MTCLLQERMKDFGQDDLIAAQNTSGIGPVERVAIRQLKELSANGLEKLMKEHQLDAIVTPGSDASSLLATGGHPGIIVPAGFNEQGVPFGICFGGLQGYEPRLIEMAYAFEQATKVRKPPMFKP
;
A
#
# COMPACT_ATOMS: atom_id res chain seq x y z
N MET A 1 36.00 -5.58 -8.34
CA MET A 1 35.61 -6.02 -6.98
C MET A 1 34.13 -6.38 -7.01
N THR A 2 33.82 -7.63 -7.34
CA THR A 2 32.46 -8.18 -7.46
C THR A 2 31.93 -8.53 -6.07
N CYS A 3 31.03 -7.72 -5.53
CA CYS A 3 30.20 -8.13 -4.40
C CYS A 3 29.03 -8.93 -4.96
N LEU A 4 29.25 -10.23 -5.18
CA LEU A 4 28.14 -11.17 -5.33
C LEU A 4 27.59 -11.37 -3.91
N LEU A 5 26.45 -10.75 -3.60
CA LEU A 5 25.60 -11.20 -2.50
C LEU A 5 25.25 -12.66 -2.79
N GLN A 6 25.92 -13.59 -2.11
CA GLN A 6 25.58 -15.00 -2.18
C GLN A 6 24.14 -15.17 -1.70
N GLU A 7 23.28 -15.74 -2.53
CA GLU A 7 21.86 -15.96 -2.21
C GLU A 7 21.75 -16.79 -0.92
N ARG A 8 21.03 -16.26 0.08
CA ARG A 8 20.87 -16.85 1.42
C ARG A 8 19.83 -17.98 1.41
N MET A 9 19.96 -18.89 0.46
CA MET A 9 19.03 -20.00 0.18
C MET A 9 18.78 -20.93 1.36
N LYS A 10 19.81 -21.13 2.21
CA LYS A 10 19.69 -21.95 3.43
C LYS A 10 18.80 -21.31 4.49
N ASP A 11 18.71 -19.98 4.49
CA ASP A 11 17.98 -19.24 5.53
C ASP A 11 16.53 -18.94 5.12
N PHE A 12 16.27 -18.73 3.82
CA PHE A 12 14.98 -18.22 3.34
C PHE A 12 14.32 -19.03 2.20
N GLY A 13 15.04 -19.93 1.51
CA GLY A 13 14.48 -20.68 0.38
C GLY A 13 14.09 -19.83 -0.84
N GLN A 14 13.30 -20.41 -1.76
CA GLN A 14 12.81 -19.74 -2.99
C GLN A 14 11.44 -20.29 -3.47
N ASP A 15 10.60 -20.75 -2.53
CA ASP A 15 9.40 -21.51 -2.87
C ASP A 15 8.43 -20.73 -3.76
N ASP A 16 8.24 -19.44 -3.49
CA ASP A 16 7.37 -18.56 -4.31
C ASP A 16 7.90 -18.41 -5.75
N LEU A 17 9.22 -18.30 -5.93
CA LEU A 17 9.84 -18.19 -7.25
C LEU A 17 9.71 -19.49 -8.04
N ILE A 18 9.93 -20.64 -7.39
CA ILE A 18 9.73 -21.95 -7.99
C ILE A 18 8.25 -22.15 -8.35
N ALA A 19 7.33 -21.81 -7.45
CA ALA A 19 5.90 -21.89 -7.70
C ALA A 19 5.49 -21.01 -8.89
N ALA A 20 5.97 -19.78 -8.96
CA ALA A 20 5.72 -18.87 -10.08
C ALA A 20 6.28 -19.42 -11.42
N GLN A 21 7.51 -19.93 -11.43
CA GLN A 21 8.14 -20.54 -12.60
C GLN A 21 7.38 -21.78 -13.11
N ASN A 22 6.73 -22.52 -12.20
CA ASN A 22 5.95 -23.71 -12.52
C ASN A 22 4.53 -23.39 -13.02
N THR A 23 4.13 -22.13 -13.08
CA THR A 23 2.84 -21.73 -13.68
C THR A 23 2.87 -21.82 -15.21
N SER A 24 1.69 -21.94 -15.82
CA SER A 24 1.54 -21.98 -17.29
C SER A 24 1.07 -20.64 -17.88
N GLY A 25 1.20 -19.55 -17.12
CA GLY A 25 0.75 -18.21 -17.50
C GLY A 25 -0.74 -17.96 -17.23
N ILE A 26 -1.34 -17.00 -17.94
CA ILE A 26 -2.73 -16.57 -17.71
C ILE A 26 -3.72 -17.52 -18.38
N GLY A 27 -4.29 -18.45 -17.61
CA GLY A 27 -5.30 -19.42 -18.01
C GLY A 27 -6.73 -19.04 -17.61
N PRO A 28 -7.69 -19.99 -17.71
CA PRO A 28 -9.07 -19.75 -17.33
C PRO A 28 -9.25 -19.37 -15.86
N VAL A 29 -8.49 -19.99 -14.95
CA VAL A 29 -8.56 -19.72 -13.50
C VAL A 29 -8.08 -18.31 -13.20
N GLU A 30 -6.93 -17.91 -13.75
CA GLU A 30 -6.34 -16.59 -13.57
C GLU A 30 -7.25 -15.49 -14.12
N ARG A 31 -7.91 -15.73 -15.27
CA ARG A 31 -8.89 -14.80 -15.83
C ARG A 31 -10.11 -14.59 -14.93
N VAL A 32 -10.60 -15.65 -14.29
CA VAL A 32 -11.69 -15.55 -13.29
C VAL A 32 -11.21 -14.75 -12.08
N ALA A 33 -10.02 -15.03 -11.56
CA ALA A 33 -9.45 -14.29 -10.44
C ALA A 33 -9.27 -12.80 -10.77
N ILE A 34 -8.71 -12.46 -11.93
CA ILE A 34 -8.57 -11.07 -12.41
C ILE A 34 -9.93 -10.37 -12.50
N ARG A 35 -10.96 -11.07 -13.01
CA ARG A 35 -12.31 -10.52 -13.06
C ARG A 35 -12.87 -10.25 -11.67
N GLN A 36 -12.70 -11.19 -10.73
CA GLN A 36 -13.14 -11.02 -9.34
C GLN A 36 -12.44 -9.84 -8.67
N LEU A 37 -11.12 -9.67 -8.87
CA LEU A 37 -10.37 -8.52 -8.36
C LEU A 37 -10.94 -7.19 -8.88
N LYS A 38 -11.27 -7.11 -10.17
CA LYS A 38 -11.94 -5.93 -10.75
C LYS A 38 -13.32 -5.68 -10.14
N GLU A 39 -14.11 -6.73 -9.95
CA GLU A 39 -15.44 -6.64 -9.32
C GLU A 39 -15.35 -6.20 -7.85
N LEU A 40 -14.35 -6.67 -7.10
CA LEU A 40 -14.09 -6.26 -5.72
C LEU A 40 -13.69 -4.77 -5.63
N SER A 41 -12.83 -4.29 -6.53
CA SER A 41 -12.46 -2.87 -6.59
C SER A 41 -13.67 -1.99 -6.94
N ALA A 42 -14.42 -2.35 -7.99
CA ALA A 42 -15.58 -1.59 -8.44
C ALA A 42 -16.71 -1.53 -7.40
N ASN A 43 -17.02 -2.67 -6.76
CA ASN A 43 -18.11 -2.75 -5.78
C ASN A 43 -17.68 -2.37 -4.36
N GLY A 44 -16.38 -2.27 -4.10
CA GLY A 44 -15.79 -1.88 -2.82
C GLY A 44 -15.49 -0.38 -2.78
N LEU A 45 -14.21 -0.03 -2.95
CA LEU A 45 -13.73 1.35 -2.81
C LEU A 45 -14.43 2.31 -3.77
N GLU A 46 -14.53 1.95 -5.05
CA GLU A 46 -15.09 2.86 -6.05
C GLU A 46 -16.55 3.21 -5.75
N LYS A 47 -17.35 2.20 -5.46
CA LYS A 47 -18.75 2.37 -5.08
C LYS A 47 -18.89 3.25 -3.84
N LEU A 48 -18.15 2.91 -2.76
CA LEU A 48 -18.17 3.67 -1.51
C LEU A 48 -17.84 5.15 -1.74
N MET A 49 -16.75 5.45 -2.46
CA MET A 49 -16.34 6.82 -2.71
C MET A 49 -17.33 7.59 -3.58
N LYS A 50 -17.90 6.96 -4.62
CA LYS A 50 -18.87 7.59 -5.53
C LYS A 50 -20.21 7.85 -4.85
N GLU A 51 -20.76 6.87 -4.13
CA GLU A 51 -22.06 6.98 -3.47
C GLU A 51 -22.07 8.04 -2.37
N HIS A 52 -20.96 8.15 -1.63
CA HIS A 52 -20.82 9.12 -0.55
C HIS A 52 -20.10 10.41 -0.96
N GLN A 53 -19.76 10.57 -2.25
CA GLN A 53 -19.06 11.74 -2.78
C GLN A 53 -17.79 12.07 -1.98
N LEU A 54 -17.00 11.05 -1.67
CA LEU A 54 -15.80 11.18 -0.83
C LEU A 54 -14.60 11.66 -1.64
N ASP A 55 -13.81 12.52 -1.02
CA ASP A 55 -12.55 13.00 -1.58
C ASP A 55 -11.36 12.08 -1.26
N ALA A 56 -11.43 11.33 -0.15
CA ALA A 56 -10.45 10.33 0.26
C ALA A 56 -11.05 9.35 1.28
N ILE A 57 -10.39 8.20 1.45
CA ILE A 57 -10.50 7.34 2.63
C ILE A 57 -9.25 7.51 3.49
N VAL A 58 -9.37 7.30 4.80
CA VAL A 58 -8.23 7.39 5.74
C VAL A 58 -8.16 6.13 6.59
N THR A 59 -6.98 5.51 6.67
CA THR A 59 -6.73 4.34 7.52
C THR A 59 -5.42 4.45 8.30
N PRO A 60 -5.27 3.75 9.45
CA PRO A 60 -3.97 3.59 10.09
C PRO A 60 -3.00 2.82 9.18
N GLY A 61 -1.72 3.19 9.22
CA GLY A 61 -0.64 2.46 8.57
C GLY A 61 -0.92 2.12 7.11
N SER A 62 -0.77 0.84 6.77
CA SER A 62 -1.00 0.30 5.42
C SER A 62 -2.29 -0.52 5.31
N ASP A 63 -3.26 -0.33 6.21
CA ASP A 63 -4.48 -1.15 6.28
C ASP A 63 -5.29 -1.11 4.98
N ALA A 64 -5.25 0.00 4.23
CA ALA A 64 -5.89 0.12 2.92
C ALA A 64 -5.07 -0.44 1.74
N SER A 65 -3.85 -0.96 1.95
CA SER A 65 -2.92 -1.32 0.86
C SER A 65 -3.51 -2.33 -0.12
N SER A 66 -4.03 -3.46 0.36
CA SER A 66 -4.65 -4.49 -0.50
C SER A 66 -5.87 -3.96 -1.25
N LEU A 67 -6.69 -3.13 -0.59
CA LEU A 67 -7.88 -2.51 -1.20
C LEU A 67 -7.48 -1.58 -2.36
N LEU A 68 -6.50 -0.70 -2.12
CA LEU A 68 -6.02 0.24 -3.12
C LEU A 68 -5.27 -0.47 -4.25
N ALA A 69 -4.39 -1.41 -3.92
CA ALA A 69 -3.59 -2.16 -4.89
C ALA A 69 -4.45 -3.02 -5.82
N THR A 70 -5.54 -3.63 -5.32
CA THR A 70 -6.46 -4.44 -6.12
C THR A 70 -7.04 -3.65 -7.30
N GLY A 71 -7.39 -2.39 -7.08
CA GLY A 71 -7.94 -1.50 -8.11
C GLY A 71 -6.93 -0.59 -8.79
N GLY A 72 -5.64 -0.67 -8.44
CA GLY A 72 -4.62 0.27 -8.93
C GLY A 72 -4.90 1.72 -8.50
N HIS A 73 -5.48 1.91 -7.32
CA HIS A 73 -5.84 3.21 -6.77
C HIS A 73 -4.67 3.83 -6.00
N PRO A 74 -4.52 5.17 -6.01
CA PRO A 74 -3.46 5.84 -5.30
C PRO A 74 -3.68 5.87 -3.79
N GLY A 75 -2.57 5.78 -3.04
CA GLY A 75 -2.52 5.99 -1.60
C GLY A 75 -1.21 6.66 -1.18
N ILE A 76 -1.27 7.52 -0.16
CA ILE A 76 -0.11 8.21 0.40
C ILE A 76 -0.13 8.09 1.93
N ILE A 77 0.98 7.65 2.52
CA ILE A 77 1.12 7.53 3.97
C ILE A 77 1.97 8.68 4.49
N VAL A 78 1.47 9.38 5.51
CA VAL A 78 2.20 10.45 6.22
C VAL A 78 2.38 10.09 7.69
N PRO A 79 3.51 10.47 8.33
CA PRO A 79 3.71 10.25 9.76
C PRO A 79 2.60 10.89 10.59
N ALA A 80 2.03 10.14 11.53
CA ALA A 80 0.90 10.57 12.35
C ALA A 80 1.20 10.57 13.85
N GLY A 81 2.25 9.88 14.29
CA GLY A 81 2.68 9.90 15.68
C GLY A 81 3.57 8.73 16.05
N PHE A 82 3.61 8.46 17.34
CA PHE A 82 4.36 7.36 17.95
C PHE A 82 3.46 6.65 18.96
N ASN A 83 3.57 5.32 19.06
CA ASN A 83 2.93 4.59 20.14
C ASN A 83 3.68 4.81 21.48
N GLU A 84 3.18 4.20 22.56
CA GLU A 84 3.78 4.31 23.91
C GLU A 84 5.24 3.82 23.97
N GLN A 85 5.63 2.93 23.06
CA GLN A 85 6.99 2.39 22.96
C GLN A 85 7.90 3.25 22.04
N GLY A 86 7.41 4.37 21.53
CA GLY A 86 8.16 5.24 20.62
C GLY A 86 8.29 4.70 19.20
N VAL A 87 7.45 3.74 18.80
CA VAL A 87 7.41 3.22 17.42
C VAL A 87 6.56 4.18 16.57
N PRO A 88 7.09 4.71 15.45
CA PRO A 88 6.35 5.61 14.59
C PRO A 88 5.19 4.87 13.89
N PHE A 89 4.06 5.56 13.74
CA PHE A 89 2.97 5.12 12.87
C PHE A 89 2.53 6.27 11.96
N GLY A 90 1.95 5.91 10.82
CA GLY A 90 1.39 6.85 9.85
C GLY A 90 -0.11 6.66 9.67
N ILE A 91 -0.71 7.59 8.94
CA ILE A 91 -2.05 7.43 8.37
C ILE A 91 -1.94 7.43 6.84
N CYS A 92 -2.72 6.58 6.20
CA CYS A 92 -2.86 6.50 4.76
C CYS A 92 -4.06 7.33 4.31
N PHE A 93 -3.86 8.20 3.32
CA PHE A 93 -4.94 8.78 2.53
C PHE A 93 -5.02 8.01 1.21
N GLY A 94 -6.18 7.42 0.92
CA GLY A 94 -6.45 6.69 -0.32
C GLY A 94 -7.55 7.34 -1.16
N GLY A 95 -7.48 7.22 -2.48
CA GLY A 95 -8.46 7.84 -3.38
C GLY A 95 -8.72 7.02 -4.64
N LEU A 96 -9.55 7.56 -5.55
CA LEU A 96 -9.77 6.92 -6.86
C LEU A 96 -8.56 7.17 -7.79
N GLN A 97 -8.49 6.43 -8.90
CA GLN A 97 -7.46 6.69 -9.92
C GLN A 97 -7.55 8.16 -10.40
N GLY A 98 -6.41 8.84 -10.52
CA GLY A 98 -6.34 10.25 -10.89
C GLY A 98 -6.48 11.23 -9.71
N TYR A 99 -6.67 10.75 -8.47
CA TYR A 99 -6.78 11.62 -7.29
C TYR A 99 -5.43 12.01 -6.68
N GLU A 100 -4.30 11.64 -7.29
CA GLU A 100 -2.95 11.93 -6.79
C GLU A 100 -2.75 13.41 -6.40
N PRO A 101 -3.15 14.42 -7.22
CA PRO A 101 -2.99 15.83 -6.82
C PRO A 101 -3.77 16.17 -5.54
N ARG A 102 -5.01 15.69 -5.43
CA ARG A 102 -5.87 15.94 -4.25
C ARG A 102 -5.32 15.25 -3.00
N LEU A 103 -4.81 14.03 -3.14
CA LEU A 103 -4.18 13.31 -2.05
C LEU A 103 -2.89 14.01 -1.57
N ILE A 104 -2.09 14.56 -2.48
CA ILE A 104 -0.91 15.37 -2.13
C ILE A 104 -1.33 16.62 -1.35
N GLU A 105 -2.38 17.33 -1.76
CA GLU A 105 -2.90 18.50 -1.02
C GLU A 105 -3.30 18.15 0.40
N MET A 106 -4.08 17.08 0.59
CA MET A 106 -4.51 16.62 1.92
C MET A 106 -3.34 16.16 2.79
N ALA A 107 -2.45 15.35 2.23
CA ALA A 107 -1.27 14.84 2.91
C ALA A 107 -0.35 15.98 3.35
N TYR A 108 -0.13 16.96 2.47
CA TYR A 108 0.67 18.14 2.78
C TYR A 108 0.02 18.99 3.87
N ALA A 109 -1.28 19.27 3.78
CA ALA A 109 -2.00 20.01 4.81
C ALA A 109 -1.91 19.31 6.18
N PHE A 110 -2.09 17.99 6.22
CA PHE A 110 -1.94 17.19 7.44
C PHE A 110 -0.50 17.24 7.99
N GLU A 111 0.50 17.04 7.12
CA GLU A 111 1.92 17.10 7.53
C GLU A 111 2.27 18.48 8.11
N GLN A 112 1.86 19.56 7.44
CA GLN A 112 2.17 20.92 7.88
C GLN A 112 1.43 21.32 9.15
N ALA A 113 0.21 20.84 9.35
CA ALA A 113 -0.56 21.09 10.57
C ALA A 113 0.02 20.35 11.78
N THR A 114 0.57 19.15 11.59
CA THR A 114 0.97 18.25 12.68
C THR A 114 2.47 18.28 12.98
N LYS A 115 3.32 18.30 11.94
CA LYS A 115 4.79 18.27 12.03
C LYS A 115 5.33 17.21 13.01
N VAL A 116 4.63 16.07 13.11
CA VAL A 116 4.90 15.03 14.12
C VAL A 116 6.14 14.19 13.82
N ARG A 117 6.64 14.20 12.58
CA ARG A 117 7.82 13.42 12.18
C ARG A 117 9.05 13.84 12.99
N LYS A 118 9.69 12.88 13.64
CA LYS A 118 11.00 13.07 14.32
C LYS A 118 12.05 12.17 13.66
N PRO A 119 13.29 12.65 13.46
CA PRO A 119 14.40 11.77 13.08
C PRO A 119 14.63 10.66 14.12
N PRO A 120 15.01 9.44 13.70
CA PRO A 120 15.37 8.39 14.65
C PRO A 120 16.66 8.77 15.38
N MET A 121 16.76 8.38 16.66
CA MET A 121 18.00 8.49 17.43
C MET A 121 18.77 7.17 17.33
N PHE A 122 20.01 7.23 16.88
CA PHE A 122 20.92 6.10 16.93
C PHE A 122 21.74 6.16 18.22
N LYS A 123 22.01 5.00 18.82
CA LYS A 123 23.05 4.93 19.85
C LYS A 123 24.42 5.10 19.16
N PRO A 124 25.40 5.77 19.79
CA PRO A 124 26.78 5.83 19.29
C PRO A 124 27.37 4.44 19.04
#